data_AF-A0A8T4A321-F1
#
_entry.id   AF-A0A8T4A321-F1
#
_cell.length_a   1.000
_cell.length_b   1.000
_cell.length_c   1.000
_cell.angle_alpha   90.00
_cell.angle_beta   90.00
_cell.angle_gamma   90.00
#
_symmetry.space_group_name_H-M   'P 1'
#
loop_
_entity.id
_entity.type
_entity.pdbx_description
1 polymer ?
#
loop_
_entity_poly.entity_id
_entity_poly.type
_entity_poly.pdbx_seq_one_letter_code
_entity_poly.pdbx_strand_id
1 'polypeptide(L)'
;MFFEVSVLISASVRELDTEDEFKIEHPFYPQSKGAVNLIERGKITGVTTYTVENQASKKIEKAILDQIKIETQDIRQNREKYKTYSQLLDTIQRKFSDNIRLMDRLRIDEEGVEDILNNEVNLMYAKLLKDAETPPEKTWSESPRFRGVAIEITKSTWKRHTRTIEELQRKSIFPDPTDRRILSEAIYLRKFRFKDTRFFLVSCDNHFCGMRPPYNEIPREIERKFNIKCLLPERLFESV
;
A
#
# COMPACT_ATOMS: atom_id res chain seq x y z
N MET A 1 4.04 2.46 -13.91
CA MET A 1 3.79 2.61 -12.47
C MET A 1 2.70 1.62 -12.09
N PHE A 2 2.94 0.76 -11.12
CA PHE A 2 1.98 -0.24 -10.67
C PHE A 2 1.14 0.33 -9.52
N PHE A 3 -0.16 0.42 -9.74
CA PHE A 3 -1.11 1.01 -8.79
C PHE A 3 -1.69 -0.09 -7.92
N GLU A 4 -1.50 0.01 -6.61
CA GLU A 4 -2.04 -0.94 -5.65
C GLU A 4 -3.48 -0.58 -5.22
N VAL A 5 -4.16 -1.53 -4.59
CA VAL A 5 -5.58 -1.47 -4.18
C VAL A 5 -5.94 -0.16 -3.49
N SER A 6 -5.16 0.28 -2.50
CA SER A 6 -5.47 1.48 -1.71
C SER A 6 -5.53 2.76 -2.56
N VAL A 7 -4.70 2.89 -3.59
CA VAL A 7 -4.68 4.07 -4.48
C VAL A 7 -5.91 4.08 -5.36
N LEU A 8 -6.29 2.92 -5.90
CA LEU A 8 -7.45 2.79 -6.79
C LEU A 8 -8.75 3.07 -6.04
N ILE A 9 -8.89 2.57 -4.81
CA ILE A 9 -10.01 2.90 -3.94
C ILE A 9 -10.00 4.41 -3.66
N SER A 10 -8.86 4.94 -3.20
CA SER A 10 -8.72 6.35 -2.83
C SER A 10 -9.09 7.29 -3.98
N ALA A 11 -8.68 7.00 -5.22
CA ALA A 11 -8.98 7.82 -6.39
C ALA A 11 -10.45 7.74 -6.84
N SER A 12 -11.23 6.80 -6.30
CA SER A 12 -12.61 6.53 -6.73
C SER A 12 -13.65 6.97 -5.70
N VAL A 13 -13.25 7.10 -4.42
CA VAL A 13 -14.13 7.48 -3.32
C VAL A 13 -14.11 9.00 -3.14
N ARG A 14 -14.94 9.68 -3.94
CA ARG A 14 -15.37 11.06 -3.70
C ARG A 14 -16.78 11.25 -4.22
N GLU A 15 -17.71 11.48 -3.32
CA GLU A 15 -19.05 11.96 -3.63
C GLU A 15 -19.31 13.24 -2.84
N LEU A 16 -19.67 14.28 -3.57
CA LEU A 16 -20.02 15.57 -3.01
C LEU A 16 -21.45 15.84 -3.47
N ASP A 17 -22.42 15.38 -2.69
CA ASP A 17 -23.78 15.84 -2.89
C ASP A 17 -23.93 17.22 -2.25
N THR A 18 -24.31 18.21 -3.06
CA THR A 18 -24.56 19.57 -2.59
C THR A 18 -25.95 19.75 -1.99
N GLU A 19 -26.88 18.82 -2.25
CA GLU A 19 -28.27 18.92 -1.80
C GLU A 19 -28.53 18.10 -0.52
N ASP A 20 -27.88 16.93 -0.36
CA ASP A 20 -28.19 15.95 0.71
C ASP A 20 -27.21 15.96 1.92
N GLU A 21 -26.38 17.01 2.11
CA GLU A 21 -25.31 17.09 3.14
C GLU A 21 -24.28 15.94 3.13
N PHE A 22 -24.37 15.03 2.16
CA PHE A 22 -23.58 13.81 2.12
C PHE A 22 -22.25 14.06 1.41
N LYS A 23 -21.21 14.30 2.20
CA LYS A 23 -19.83 14.48 1.72
C LYS A 23 -18.99 13.29 2.13
N ILE A 24 -18.69 12.43 1.15
CA ILE A 24 -17.73 11.33 1.34
C ILE A 24 -16.52 11.60 0.47
N GLU A 25 -15.36 11.70 1.09
CA GLU A 25 -14.08 11.78 0.39
C GLU A 25 -13.06 10.95 1.14
N HIS A 26 -12.31 10.11 0.42
CA HIS A 26 -11.22 9.36 1.02
C HIS A 26 -10.07 10.32 1.40
N PRO A 27 -9.39 10.14 2.55
CA PRO A 27 -8.31 11.06 2.97
C PRO A 27 -7.16 11.23 1.96
N PHE A 28 -6.93 10.19 1.15
CA PHE A 28 -5.90 10.19 0.09
C PHE A 28 -6.46 10.48 -1.31
N TYR A 29 -7.73 10.92 -1.42
CA TYR A 29 -8.37 11.18 -2.72
C TYR A 29 -7.59 12.21 -3.55
N PRO A 30 -7.23 13.41 -3.03
CA PRO A 30 -6.54 14.41 -3.85
C PRO A 30 -5.24 13.90 -4.45
N GLN A 31 -4.43 13.19 -3.65
CA GLN A 31 -3.14 12.64 -4.06
C GLN A 31 -3.34 11.50 -5.07
N SER A 32 -4.25 10.57 -4.79
CA SER A 32 -4.51 9.39 -5.62
C SER A 32 -5.15 9.77 -6.95
N LYS A 33 -6.11 10.70 -6.94
CA LYS A 33 -6.71 11.23 -8.17
C LYS A 33 -5.69 12.04 -8.96
N GLY A 34 -4.82 12.79 -8.30
CA GLY A 34 -3.68 13.46 -8.93
C GLY A 34 -2.79 12.48 -9.71
N ALA A 35 -2.47 11.33 -9.12
CA ALA A 35 -1.71 10.27 -9.78
C ALA A 35 -2.45 9.68 -11.00
N VAL A 36 -3.76 9.44 -10.89
CA VAL A 36 -4.57 8.97 -12.03
C VAL A 36 -4.61 10.00 -13.16
N ASN A 37 -4.72 11.29 -12.83
CA ASN A 37 -4.72 12.35 -13.83
C ASN A 37 -3.38 12.47 -14.59
N LEU A 38 -2.27 12.01 -14.00
CA LEU A 38 -1.00 11.91 -14.73
C LEU A 38 -1.07 10.83 -15.83
N ILE A 39 -1.81 9.74 -15.60
CA ILE A 39 -2.05 8.71 -16.62
C ILE A 39 -2.95 9.26 -17.73
N GLU A 40 -4.05 9.91 -17.35
CA GLU A 40 -5.00 10.52 -18.30
C GLU A 40 -4.31 11.52 -19.24
N ARG A 41 -3.34 12.29 -18.71
CA ARG A 41 -2.54 13.25 -19.49
C ARG A 41 -1.41 12.60 -20.30
N GLY A 42 -1.26 11.28 -20.27
CA GLY A 42 -0.19 10.55 -20.94
C GLY A 42 1.22 10.81 -20.37
N LYS A 43 1.34 11.35 -19.16
CA LYS A 43 2.64 11.63 -18.51
C LYS A 43 3.29 10.37 -17.96
N ILE A 44 2.48 9.38 -17.58
CA ILE A 44 2.93 8.10 -17.03
C ILE A 44 2.07 6.96 -17.59
N THR A 45 2.64 5.76 -17.66
CA THR A 45 1.86 4.53 -17.90
C THR A 45 1.44 3.92 -16.57
N GLY A 46 0.13 3.88 -16.30
CA GLY A 46 -0.45 3.16 -15.17
C GLY A 46 -0.65 1.70 -15.53
N VAL A 47 -0.21 0.77 -14.67
CA VAL A 47 -0.44 -0.66 -14.83
C VAL A 47 -1.11 -1.22 -13.58
N THR A 48 -1.99 -2.20 -13.77
CA THR A 48 -2.69 -2.93 -12.70
C THR A 48 -2.81 -4.41 -13.08
N THR A 49 -3.24 -5.23 -12.14
CA THR A 49 -3.52 -6.66 -12.33
C THR A 49 -4.94 -6.99 -11.91
N TYR A 50 -5.42 -8.15 -12.37
CA TYR A 50 -6.75 -8.66 -12.00
C TYR A 50 -6.91 -8.83 -10.48
N THR A 51 -5.87 -9.29 -9.78
CA THR A 51 -5.88 -9.43 -8.32
C THR A 51 -6.15 -8.09 -7.66
N VAL A 52 -5.41 -7.04 -8.04
CA VAL A 52 -5.59 -5.69 -7.50
C VAL A 52 -7.00 -5.16 -7.81
N GLU A 53 -7.46 -5.29 -9.05
CA GLU A 53 -8.81 -4.84 -9.46
C GLU A 53 -9.91 -5.50 -8.61
N ASN A 54 -9.86 -6.83 -8.50
CA ASN A 54 -10.85 -7.62 -7.77
C ASN A 54 -10.85 -7.30 -6.28
N GLN A 55 -9.67 -7.13 -5.68
CA GLN A 55 -9.53 -6.79 -4.27
C GLN A 55 -10.05 -5.38 -3.97
N ALA A 56 -9.77 -4.41 -4.84
CA ALA A 56 -10.31 -3.06 -4.72
C ALA A 56 -11.84 -3.05 -4.81
N SER A 57 -12.40 -3.73 -5.82
CA SER A 57 -13.85 -3.84 -6.00
C SER A 57 -14.53 -4.47 -4.78
N LYS A 58 -13.99 -5.59 -4.27
CA LYS A 58 -14.52 -6.28 -3.08
C LYS A 58 -14.44 -5.42 -1.82
N LYS A 59 -13.33 -4.68 -1.63
CA LYS A 59 -13.17 -3.79 -0.47
C LYS A 59 -14.18 -2.62 -0.52
N ILE A 60 -14.42 -2.04 -1.70
CA ILE A 60 -15.44 -0.99 -1.90
C ILE A 60 -16.85 -1.53 -1.58
N GLU A 61 -17.21 -2.66 -2.19
CA GLU A 61 -18.53 -3.27 -2.00
C GLU A 61 -18.76 -3.63 -0.53
N LYS A 62 -17.80 -4.30 0.10
CA LYS A 62 -17.89 -4.68 1.51
C LYS A 62 -18.05 -3.45 2.41
N ALA A 63 -17.25 -2.40 2.22
CA ALA A 63 -17.31 -1.21 3.05
C ALA A 63 -18.70 -0.55 3.01
N ILE A 64 -19.31 -0.47 1.82
CA ILE A 64 -20.64 0.13 1.67
C ILE A 64 -21.73 -0.80 2.22
N LEU A 65 -21.63 -2.11 1.99
CA LEU A 65 -22.56 -3.07 2.57
C LEU A 65 -22.51 -3.09 4.10
N ASP A 66 -21.33 -2.98 4.69
CA ASP A 66 -21.16 -2.92 6.14
C ASP A 66 -21.76 -1.60 6.69
N GLN A 67 -21.54 -0.48 6.00
CA GLN A 67 -22.17 0.80 6.37
C GLN A 67 -23.70 0.75 6.25
N ILE A 68 -24.24 0.14 5.19
CA ILE A 68 -25.68 -0.09 5.03
C ILE A 68 -26.21 -0.90 6.20
N LYS A 69 -25.56 -2.01 6.57
CA LYS A 69 -26.01 -2.86 7.68
C LYS A 69 -26.02 -2.13 9.02
N ILE A 70 -25.03 -1.28 9.28
CA ILE A 70 -24.94 -0.47 10.51
C ILE A 70 -26.09 0.55 10.56
N GLU A 71 -26.34 1.24 9.45
CA GLU A 71 -27.32 2.34 9.37
C GLU A 71 -28.77 1.88 9.17
N THR A 72 -28.96 0.67 8.65
CA THR A 72 -30.27 0.12 8.27
C THR A 72 -30.53 -1.23 8.94
N GLN A 73 -30.38 -1.27 10.27
CA GLN A 73 -30.65 -2.45 11.12
C GLN A 73 -31.97 -3.17 10.75
N ASP A 74 -32.96 -2.43 10.24
CA ASP A 74 -34.11 -2.97 9.49
C ASP A 74 -34.27 -2.23 8.13
N ILE A 75 -33.95 -2.91 7.03
CA ILE A 75 -34.05 -2.39 5.64
C ILE A 75 -35.47 -1.90 5.32
N ARG A 76 -36.51 -2.48 5.95
CA ARG A 76 -37.90 -2.10 5.70
C ARG A 76 -38.23 -0.71 6.24
N GLN A 77 -37.53 -0.24 7.27
CA GLN A 77 -37.77 1.05 7.91
C GLN A 77 -36.92 2.18 7.31
N ASN A 78 -35.79 1.86 6.67
CA ASN A 78 -34.82 2.85 6.17
C ASN A 78 -34.57 2.72 4.65
N ARG A 79 -35.65 2.62 3.86
CA ARG A 79 -35.57 2.48 2.39
C ARG A 79 -34.81 3.61 1.70
N GLU A 80 -34.99 4.86 2.13
CA GLU A 80 -34.29 6.00 1.54
C GLU A 80 -32.78 5.90 1.77
N LYS A 81 -32.33 5.63 3.01
CA LYS A 81 -30.90 5.40 3.28
C LYS A 81 -30.33 4.26 2.44
N TYR A 82 -31.04 3.14 2.34
CA TYR A 82 -30.60 2.01 1.50
C TYR A 82 -30.43 2.44 0.03
N LYS A 83 -31.39 3.20 -0.51
CA LYS A 83 -31.32 3.75 -1.86
C LYS A 83 -30.12 4.69 -2.04
N THR A 84 -29.90 5.62 -1.12
CA THR A 84 -28.75 6.54 -1.13
C THR A 84 -27.42 5.79 -1.15
N TYR A 85 -27.22 4.83 -0.24
CA TYR A 85 -25.97 4.05 -0.20
C TYR A 85 -25.80 3.13 -1.42
N SER A 86 -26.89 2.62 -2.00
CA SER A 86 -26.83 1.85 -3.25
C SER A 86 -26.41 2.73 -4.43
N GLN A 87 -26.98 3.94 -4.54
CA GLN A 87 -26.58 4.92 -5.56
C GLN A 87 -25.12 5.38 -5.38
N LEU A 88 -24.67 5.51 -4.13
CA LEU A 88 -23.28 5.80 -3.79
C LEU A 88 -22.35 4.67 -4.27
N LEU A 89 -22.70 3.41 -4.00
CA LEU A 89 -21.94 2.25 -4.49
C LEU A 89 -21.82 2.27 -6.01
N ASP A 90 -22.93 2.47 -6.72
CA ASP A 90 -22.94 2.52 -8.19
C ASP A 90 -22.06 3.65 -8.73
N THR A 91 -22.05 4.80 -8.04
CA THR A 91 -21.26 5.96 -8.46
C THR A 91 -19.76 5.74 -8.20
N ILE A 92 -19.40 5.18 -7.05
CA ILE A 92 -18.01 4.82 -6.74
C ILE A 92 -17.52 3.71 -7.68
N GLN A 93 -18.34 2.70 -7.97
CA GLN A 93 -17.99 1.62 -8.91
C GLN A 93 -17.80 2.13 -10.33
N ARG A 94 -18.60 3.09 -10.79
CA ARG A 94 -18.40 3.77 -12.08
C ARG A 94 -17.07 4.52 -12.10
N LYS A 95 -16.81 5.36 -11.10
CA LYS A 95 -15.53 6.10 -10.96
C LYS A 95 -14.33 5.16 -10.91
N PHE A 96 -14.44 4.04 -10.18
CA PHE A 96 -13.43 2.99 -10.14
C PHE A 96 -13.19 2.38 -11.52
N SER A 97 -14.26 1.97 -12.22
CA SER A 97 -14.17 1.39 -13.56
C SER A 97 -13.53 2.35 -14.56
N ASP A 98 -13.87 3.64 -14.50
CA ASP A 98 -13.28 4.67 -15.36
C ASP A 98 -11.81 4.90 -15.04
N ASN A 99 -11.42 4.94 -13.77
CA ASN A 99 -10.01 5.01 -13.37
C ASN A 99 -9.21 3.79 -13.88
N ILE A 100 -9.77 2.58 -13.81
CA ILE A 100 -9.12 1.35 -14.30
C ILE A 100 -9.01 1.34 -15.83
N ARG A 101 -9.98 1.90 -16.56
CA ARG A 101 -9.93 2.00 -18.04
C ARG A 101 -8.75 2.83 -18.55
N LEU A 102 -8.21 3.72 -17.73
CA LEU A 102 -7.01 4.51 -18.06
C LEU A 102 -5.71 3.69 -17.93
N MET A 103 -5.76 2.50 -17.32
CA MET A 103 -4.58 1.70 -16.99
C MET A 103 -4.45 0.46 -17.89
N ASP A 104 -3.21 0.05 -18.10
CA ASP A 104 -2.89 -1.21 -18.76
C ASP A 104 -3.12 -2.38 -17.78
N ARG A 105 -4.06 -3.25 -18.15
CA ARG A 105 -4.40 -4.45 -17.37
C ARG A 105 -3.49 -5.60 -17.79
N LEU A 106 -2.53 -5.93 -16.94
CA LEU A 106 -1.52 -6.91 -17.26
C LEU A 106 -1.90 -8.29 -16.73
N ARG A 107 -1.75 -9.30 -17.60
CA ARG A 107 -1.84 -10.71 -17.22
C ARG A 107 -0.53 -11.14 -16.56
N ILE A 108 -0.66 -11.87 -15.47
CA ILE A 108 0.43 -12.48 -14.71
C ILE A 108 0.43 -13.99 -14.93
N ASP A 109 1.61 -14.58 -14.81
CA ASP A 109 1.74 -16.02 -14.73
C ASP A 109 1.62 -16.43 -13.26
N GLU A 110 0.59 -17.22 -12.95
CA GLU A 110 0.26 -17.58 -11.58
C GLU A 110 1.36 -18.40 -10.91
N GLU A 111 2.00 -19.30 -11.66
CA GLU A 111 3.11 -20.13 -11.18
C GLU A 111 4.34 -19.27 -10.88
N GLY A 112 4.71 -18.38 -11.80
CA GLY A 112 5.82 -17.44 -11.60
C GLY A 112 5.62 -16.49 -10.42
N VAL A 113 4.39 -16.02 -10.18
CA VAL A 113 4.10 -15.16 -9.03
C VAL A 113 4.12 -15.96 -7.72
N GLU A 114 3.65 -17.22 -7.73
CA GLU A 114 3.67 -18.08 -6.55
C GLU A 114 5.11 -18.46 -6.14
N ASP A 115 5.99 -18.68 -7.12
CA ASP A 115 7.42 -18.86 -6.87
C ASP A 115 8.04 -17.63 -6.19
N ILE A 116 7.79 -16.43 -6.73
CA ILE A 116 8.27 -15.17 -6.13
C ILE A 116 7.71 -14.97 -4.72
N LEU A 117 6.43 -15.29 -4.51
CA LEU A 117 5.78 -15.15 -3.20
C LEU A 117 6.50 -15.99 -2.14
N ASN A 118 6.73 -17.26 -2.45
CA ASN A 118 7.29 -18.22 -1.50
C ASN A 118 8.80 -18.09 -1.32
N ASN A 119 9.53 -17.89 -2.42
CA ASN A 119 10.99 -17.93 -2.43
C ASN A 119 11.65 -16.55 -2.30
N GLU A 120 10.91 -15.45 -2.42
CA GLU A 120 11.49 -14.10 -2.32
C GLU A 120 10.76 -13.21 -1.31
N VAL A 121 9.45 -13.03 -1.48
CA VAL A 121 8.67 -12.09 -0.66
C VAL A 121 8.55 -12.57 0.78
N ASN A 122 8.14 -13.83 0.98
CA ASN A 122 8.00 -14.40 2.32
C ASN A 122 9.35 -14.43 3.05
N LEU A 123 10.44 -14.78 2.35
CA LEU A 123 11.78 -14.76 2.93
C LEU A 123 12.27 -13.35 3.27
N MET A 124 11.91 -12.34 2.48
CA MET A 124 12.22 -10.94 2.80
C MET A 124 11.55 -10.53 4.11
N TYR A 125 10.25 -10.76 4.26
CA TYR A 125 9.53 -10.39 5.49
C TYR A 125 9.98 -11.20 6.70
N ALA A 126 10.24 -12.50 6.54
CA ALA A 126 10.79 -13.34 7.60
C ALA A 126 12.16 -12.85 8.07
N LYS A 127 13.02 -12.43 7.12
CA LYS A 127 14.32 -11.83 7.45
C LYS A 127 14.16 -10.51 8.19
N LEU A 128 13.29 -9.61 7.71
CA LEU A 128 13.02 -8.33 8.37
C LEU A 128 12.54 -8.50 9.80
N LEU A 129 11.69 -9.49 10.05
CA LEU A 129 11.21 -9.82 11.39
C LEU A 129 12.35 -10.31 12.27
N LYS A 130 13.15 -11.26 11.78
CA LYS A 130 14.32 -11.78 12.50
C LYS A 130 15.35 -10.69 12.80
N ASP A 131 15.64 -9.83 11.83
CA ASP A 131 16.60 -8.73 12.00
C ASP A 131 16.09 -7.72 13.04
N ALA A 132 14.78 -7.48 13.09
CA ALA A 132 14.19 -6.58 14.08
C ALA A 132 14.09 -7.19 15.50
N GLU A 133 14.02 -8.52 15.62
CA GLU A 133 14.10 -9.24 16.90
C GLU A 133 15.54 -9.42 17.40
N THR A 134 16.54 -9.31 16.51
CA THR A 134 17.93 -9.52 16.87
C THR A 134 18.50 -8.27 17.58
N PRO A 135 18.97 -8.38 18.82
CA PRO A 135 19.54 -7.25 19.54
C PRO A 135 20.74 -6.65 18.80
N PRO A 136 20.88 -5.32 18.76
CA PRO A 136 22.00 -4.68 18.10
C PRO A 136 23.31 -5.10 18.76
N GLU A 137 24.29 -5.45 17.93
CA GLU A 137 25.63 -5.78 18.42
C GLU A 137 26.21 -4.62 19.22
N LYS A 138 26.85 -4.94 20.35
CA LYS A 138 27.55 -3.93 21.13
C LYS A 138 28.94 -3.72 20.51
N THR A 139 29.14 -2.58 19.88
CA THR A 139 30.45 -2.15 19.38
C THR A 139 31.34 -1.72 20.54
N TRP A 140 32.08 -2.67 21.12
CA TRP A 140 33.00 -2.41 22.24
C TRP A 140 34.46 -2.14 21.82
N SER A 141 34.79 -2.21 20.53
CA SER A 141 36.16 -2.03 20.04
C SER A 141 36.40 -0.59 19.59
N GLU A 142 36.44 0.36 20.52
CA GLU A 142 36.83 1.74 20.17
C GLU A 142 37.89 2.29 21.11
N SER A 143 38.80 3.08 20.51
CA SER A 143 39.85 3.83 21.19
C SER A 143 39.29 4.56 22.43
N PRO A 144 40.03 4.63 23.55
CA PRO A 144 39.59 5.30 24.77
C PRO A 144 39.07 6.73 24.56
N ARG A 145 39.54 7.42 23.51
CA ARG A 145 39.14 8.78 23.13
C ARG A 145 37.68 8.91 22.72
N PHE A 146 37.06 7.85 22.21
CA PHE A 146 35.68 7.87 21.70
C PHE A 146 34.69 7.09 22.55
N ARG A 147 35.15 6.53 23.69
CA ARG A 147 34.33 5.69 24.57
C ARG A 147 33.01 6.36 24.99
N GLY A 148 33.02 7.67 25.28
CA GLY A 148 31.79 8.41 25.62
C GLY A 148 30.77 8.42 24.48
N VAL A 149 31.22 8.75 23.27
CA VAL A 149 30.39 8.76 22.06
C VAL A 149 29.89 7.35 21.72
N ALA A 150 30.75 6.33 21.80
CA ALA A 150 30.38 4.94 21.58
C ALA A 150 29.29 4.46 22.53
N ILE A 151 29.35 4.85 23.81
CA ILE A 151 28.32 4.54 24.81
C ILE A 151 26.99 5.24 24.46
N GLU A 152 27.03 6.50 24.05
CA GLU A 152 25.82 7.24 23.64
C GLU A 152 25.17 6.64 22.40
N ILE A 153 25.96 6.32 21.37
CA ILE A 153 25.49 5.61 20.17
C ILE A 153 24.86 4.29 20.59
N THR A 154 25.56 3.47 21.37
CA THR A 154 25.05 2.18 21.84
C THR A 154 23.71 2.35 22.57
N LYS A 155 23.62 3.26 23.55
CA LYS A 155 22.37 3.54 24.28
C LYS A 155 21.24 3.98 23.34
N SER A 156 21.52 4.85 22.38
CA SER A 156 20.53 5.34 21.42
C SER A 156 20.03 4.22 20.49
N THR A 157 20.93 3.36 19.99
CA THR A 157 20.60 2.21 19.15
C THR A 157 19.77 1.20 19.92
N TRP A 158 20.15 0.88 21.17
CA TRP A 158 19.37 0.00 22.04
C TRP A 158 17.97 0.56 22.31
N LYS A 159 17.85 1.86 22.64
CA LYS A 159 16.53 2.50 22.85
C LYS A 159 15.65 2.44 21.60
N ARG A 160 16.23 2.68 20.42
CA ARG A 160 15.52 2.57 19.14
C ARG A 160 15.08 1.14 18.85
N HIS A 161 15.95 0.17 19.11
CA HIS A 161 15.66 -1.24 18.94
C HIS A 161 14.54 -1.72 19.86
N THR A 162 14.60 -1.41 21.16
CA THR A 162 13.53 -1.75 22.11
C THR A 162 12.19 -1.18 21.68
N ARG A 163 12.16 0.09 21.25
CA ARG A 163 10.95 0.71 20.71
C ARG A 163 10.42 -0.01 19.47
N THR A 164 11.32 -0.43 18.57
CA THR A 164 10.94 -1.18 17.36
C THR A 164 10.31 -2.52 17.73
N ILE A 165 10.88 -3.25 18.68
CA ILE A 165 10.30 -4.52 19.19
C ILE A 165 8.94 -4.28 19.85
N GLU A 166 8.81 -3.27 20.71
CA GLU A 166 7.53 -2.92 21.33
C GLU A 166 6.46 -2.58 20.28
N GLU A 167 6.84 -1.86 19.23
CA GLU A 167 5.95 -1.53 18.12
C GLU A 167 5.59 -2.77 17.29
N LEU A 168 6.52 -3.70 17.07
CA LEU A 168 6.29 -4.98 16.39
C LEU A 168 5.34 -5.89 17.16
N GLN A 169 5.47 -5.94 18.48
CA GLN A 169 4.54 -6.67 19.36
C GLN A 169 3.12 -6.10 19.27
N ARG A 170 2.99 -4.80 19.03
CA ARG A 170 1.69 -4.13 18.85
C ARG A 170 1.16 -4.25 17.43
N LYS A 171 2.04 -4.29 16.43
CA LYS A 171 1.70 -4.25 15.00
C LYS A 171 2.65 -5.12 14.19
N SER A 172 2.09 -6.13 13.55
CA SER A 172 2.82 -6.98 12.60
C SER A 172 3.38 -6.14 11.45
N ILE A 173 4.67 -6.30 11.15
CA ILE A 173 5.28 -5.89 9.87
C ILE A 173 4.99 -6.87 8.74
N PHE A 174 4.52 -8.08 9.09
CA PHE A 174 4.18 -9.11 8.14
C PHE A 174 2.81 -8.76 7.57
N PRO A 175 2.75 -8.35 6.28
CA PRO A 175 1.51 -7.88 5.70
C PRO A 175 0.58 -9.05 5.42
N ASP A 176 -0.67 -8.72 5.11
CA ASP A 176 -1.67 -9.75 4.83
C ASP A 176 -1.27 -10.57 3.57
N PRO A 177 -1.83 -11.79 3.40
CA PRO A 177 -1.51 -12.62 2.24
C PRO A 177 -1.77 -11.92 0.89
N THR A 178 -2.77 -11.03 0.83
CA THR A 178 -3.13 -10.30 -0.39
C THR A 178 -2.07 -9.27 -0.74
N ASP A 179 -1.60 -8.50 0.23
CA ASP A 179 -0.54 -7.52 0.06
C ASP A 179 0.77 -8.19 -0.39
N ARG A 180 1.12 -9.32 0.22
CA ARG A 180 2.29 -10.11 -0.22
C ARG A 180 2.13 -10.61 -1.64
N ARG A 181 0.93 -11.06 -2.02
CA ARG A 181 0.62 -11.46 -3.40
C ARG A 181 0.76 -10.28 -4.36
N ILE A 182 0.22 -9.11 -4.03
CA ILE A 182 0.33 -7.88 -4.84
C ILE A 182 1.79 -7.48 -5.03
N LEU A 183 2.61 -7.54 -3.99
CA LEU A 183 4.05 -7.29 -4.10
C LEU A 183 4.72 -8.31 -5.03
N SER A 184 4.34 -9.58 -4.93
CA SER A 184 4.87 -10.65 -5.80
C SER A 184 4.52 -10.40 -7.27
N GLU A 185 3.31 -9.92 -7.55
CA GLU A 185 2.90 -9.49 -8.90
C GLU A 185 3.71 -8.29 -9.39
N ALA A 186 3.94 -7.30 -8.53
CA ALA A 186 4.78 -6.15 -8.86
C ALA A 186 6.22 -6.59 -9.22
N ILE A 187 6.78 -7.53 -8.46
CA ILE A 187 8.11 -8.11 -8.70
C ILE A 187 8.12 -8.91 -10.02
N TYR A 188 7.09 -9.71 -10.27
CA TYR A 188 6.95 -10.45 -11.51
C TYR A 188 6.95 -9.51 -12.73
N LEU A 189 6.11 -8.47 -12.69
CA LEU A 189 6.05 -7.46 -13.74
C LEU A 189 7.39 -6.74 -13.91
N ARG A 190 8.04 -6.37 -12.80
CA ARG A 190 9.38 -5.75 -12.82
C ARG A 190 10.42 -6.63 -13.50
N LYS A 191 10.43 -7.94 -13.21
CA LYS A 191 11.43 -8.89 -13.72
C LYS A 191 11.21 -9.24 -15.19
N PHE A 192 9.97 -9.49 -15.58
CA PHE A 192 9.66 -10.12 -16.87
C PHE A 192 9.05 -9.17 -17.91
N ARG A 193 8.50 -8.02 -17.50
CA ARG A 193 7.87 -7.05 -18.43
C ARG A 193 8.59 -5.71 -18.47
N PHE A 194 9.13 -5.25 -17.36
CA PHE A 194 9.70 -3.90 -17.22
C PHE A 194 11.16 -3.92 -16.74
N LYS A 195 11.98 -4.83 -17.29
CA LYS A 195 13.35 -5.08 -16.83
C LYS A 195 14.24 -3.82 -16.85
N ASP A 196 14.13 -3.02 -17.90
CA ASP A 196 14.99 -1.86 -18.17
C ASP A 196 14.28 -0.52 -17.95
N THR A 197 13.11 -0.54 -17.30
CA THR A 197 12.29 0.65 -17.04
C THR A 197 12.29 0.97 -15.55
N ARG A 198 12.29 2.27 -15.21
CA ARG A 198 12.01 2.71 -13.83
C ARG A 198 10.62 2.23 -13.43
N PHE A 199 10.54 1.38 -12.41
CA PHE A 199 9.30 0.77 -11.97
C PHE A 199 9.00 1.21 -10.55
N PHE A 200 7.77 1.69 -10.36
CA PHE A 200 7.29 2.22 -9.10
C PHE A 200 6.06 1.44 -8.67
N LEU A 201 6.00 1.08 -7.39
CA LEU A 201 4.79 0.60 -6.71
C LEU A 201 4.15 1.81 -6.02
N VAL A 202 2.95 2.19 -6.44
CA VAL A 202 2.23 3.33 -5.86
C VAL A 202 1.22 2.80 -4.87
N SER A 203 1.33 3.20 -3.60
CA SER A 203 0.48 2.71 -2.52
C SER A 203 0.27 3.77 -1.42
N CYS A 204 -0.91 3.77 -0.82
CA CYS A 204 -1.24 4.47 0.42
C CYS A 204 -1.12 3.55 1.66
N ASP A 205 -0.80 2.26 1.49
CA ASP A 205 -0.64 1.31 2.58
C ASP A 205 0.71 1.50 3.28
N ASN A 206 0.68 1.55 4.62
CA ASN A 206 1.86 1.71 5.45
C ASN A 206 2.93 0.65 5.20
N HIS A 207 2.55 -0.60 4.87
CA HIS A 207 3.51 -1.67 4.58
C HIS A 207 4.35 -1.38 3.34
N PHE A 208 3.82 -0.64 2.37
CA PHE A 208 4.53 -0.30 1.14
C PHE A 208 5.16 1.08 1.15
N CYS A 209 4.53 2.08 1.79
CA CYS A 209 5.05 3.44 1.81
C CYS A 209 5.93 3.76 3.02
N GLY A 210 5.90 2.95 4.08
CA GLY A 210 6.77 3.08 5.25
C GLY A 210 6.61 4.39 6.01
N MET A 211 5.42 5.00 6.01
CA MET A 211 5.16 6.32 6.62
C MET A 211 5.46 6.37 8.13
N ARG A 212 5.38 5.22 8.82
CA ARG A 212 5.56 5.14 10.28
C ARG A 212 6.40 3.92 10.65
N PRO A 213 7.23 4.01 11.70
CA PRO A 213 7.75 2.84 12.37
C PRO A 213 6.62 1.86 12.77
N PRO A 214 6.84 0.54 12.70
CA PRO A 214 8.09 -0.14 12.30
C PRO A 214 8.23 -0.35 10.77
N TYR A 215 7.34 0.20 9.94
CA TYR A 215 7.24 -0.10 8.51
C TYR A 215 8.29 0.60 7.63
N ASN A 216 9.04 1.56 8.15
CA ASN A 216 9.94 2.42 7.38
C ASN A 216 11.12 1.68 6.71
N GLU A 217 11.45 0.47 7.14
CA GLU A 217 12.49 -0.35 6.51
C GLU A 217 11.97 -1.21 5.35
N ILE A 218 10.66 -1.49 5.30
CA ILE A 218 10.07 -2.36 4.25
C ILE A 218 10.26 -1.77 2.84
N PRO A 219 9.93 -0.49 2.56
CA PRO A 219 10.12 0.08 1.23
C PRO A 219 11.58 0.04 0.76
N ARG A 220 12.52 0.23 1.69
CA ARG A 220 13.96 0.19 1.41
C ARG A 220 14.42 -1.20 1.03
N GLU A 221 13.95 -2.22 1.75
CA GLU A 221 14.26 -3.61 1.42
C GLU A 221 13.64 -4.04 0.08
N ILE A 222 12.43 -3.59 -0.23
CA ILE A 222 11.79 -3.82 -1.53
C ILE A 222 12.63 -3.18 -2.65
N GLU A 223 13.04 -1.91 -2.49
CA GLU A 223 13.87 -1.21 -3.47
C GLU A 223 15.23 -1.90 -3.64
N ARG A 224 15.91 -2.22 -2.53
CA ARG A 224 17.23 -2.86 -2.52
C ARG A 224 17.22 -4.23 -3.17
N LYS A 225 16.21 -5.07 -2.91
CA LYS A 225 16.14 -6.44 -3.42
C LYS A 225 15.57 -6.53 -4.84
N PHE A 226 14.54 -5.74 -5.14
CA PHE A 226 13.73 -5.93 -6.34
C PHE A 226 13.83 -4.77 -7.32
N ASN A 227 14.55 -3.70 -6.96
CA ASN A 227 14.64 -2.48 -7.77
C ASN A 227 13.24 -1.92 -8.12
N ILE A 228 12.38 -1.90 -7.10
CA ILE A 228 11.03 -1.33 -7.12
C ILE A 228 10.98 -0.24 -6.07
N LYS A 229 10.76 1.01 -6.49
CA LYS A 229 10.60 2.10 -5.54
C LYS A 229 9.13 2.23 -5.15
N CYS A 230 8.84 2.09 -3.87
CA CYS A 230 7.50 2.27 -3.35
C CYS A 230 7.25 3.75 -3.02
N LEU A 231 6.17 4.33 -3.55
CA LEU A 231 5.86 5.75 -3.41
C LEU A 231 4.42 5.97 -2.99
N LEU A 232 4.21 7.02 -2.18
CA LEU A 232 2.90 7.63 -2.05
C LEU A 232 2.52 8.34 -3.35
N PRO A 233 1.22 8.44 -3.69
CA PRO A 233 0.77 9.14 -4.89
C PRO A 233 1.29 10.59 -5.00
N GLU A 234 1.42 11.30 -3.88
CA GLU A 234 1.94 12.68 -3.85
C GLU A 234 3.42 12.80 -4.28
N ARG A 235 4.22 11.76 -4.06
CA ARG A 235 5.66 11.76 -4.42
C ARG A 235 5.91 11.45 -5.88
N LEU A 236 4.87 11.10 -6.63
CA LEU A 236 4.97 10.87 -8.07
C LEU A 236 5.32 12.16 -8.81
N PHE A 237 4.80 13.30 -8.37
CA PHE A 237 5.05 14.59 -9.02
C PHE A 237 6.51 15.03 -8.96
N GLU A 238 7.27 14.55 -7.97
CA GLU A 238 8.71 14.82 -7.83
C GLU A 238 9.58 13.88 -8.69
N SER A 239 8.99 12.78 -9.18
CA SER A 239 9.70 11.68 -9.82
C SER A 239 9.49 11.59 -11.34
N VAL A 240 8.53 12.35 -11.87
CA VAL A 240 8.13 12.44 -13.29
C VAL A 240 8.66 13.72 -13.89
#